data_AF-A0A9P0BNW2-F1
#
_entry.id   AF-A0A9P0BNW2-F1
#
_cell.length_a   1.000
_cell.length_b   1.000
_cell.length_c   1.000
_cell.angle_alpha   90.00
_cell.angle_beta   90.00
_cell.angle_gamma   90.00
#
_symmetry.space_group_name_H-M   'P 1'
#
loop_
_entity.id
_entity.type
_entity.pdbx_description
1 polymer ?
#
loop_
_entity_poly.entity_id
_entity_poly.type
_entity_poly.pdbx_seq_one_letter_code
_entity_poly.pdbx_strand_id
1 'polypeptide(L)'
;MNRFLFFAFIALAAAATEDEKQKCRHALHPSIFRCCVSAPNERLFLEKAKECDSLPKDPVACDHEMCVAKATGFITESGDMDKDKARELLEKTYAGEPAILNAIKSKCFDGDISIYGPPDFCDLLKFKMCYRTQVFANCKEWNNSGDCKGVKELSEECNKIFS
;
A
#
# COMPACT_ATOMS: atom_id res chain seq x y z
N MET A 1 -36.39 17.18 -42.89
CA MET A 1 -35.10 17.76 -42.47
C MET A 1 -35.01 17.60 -40.95
N ASN A 2 -34.65 16.41 -40.46
CA ASN A 2 -34.55 16.13 -39.01
C ASN A 2 -33.09 16.02 -38.60
N ARG A 3 -32.60 17.05 -37.91
CA ARG A 3 -31.31 17.06 -37.21
C ARG A 3 -31.46 16.27 -35.90
N PHE A 4 -30.95 15.05 -35.86
CA PHE A 4 -30.67 14.36 -34.61
C PHE A 4 -29.37 14.92 -34.03
N LEU A 5 -29.47 15.71 -32.96
CA LEU A 5 -28.34 16.15 -32.15
C LEU A 5 -28.00 15.04 -31.15
N PHE A 6 -26.96 14.27 -31.44
CA PHE A 6 -26.33 13.37 -30.47
C PHE A 6 -25.40 14.20 -29.56
N PHE A 7 -25.86 14.51 -28.34
CA PHE A 7 -24.95 14.99 -27.29
C PHE A 7 -24.26 13.78 -26.66
N ALA A 8 -23.05 13.49 -27.13
CA ALA A 8 -22.14 12.57 -26.45
C ALA A 8 -21.58 13.27 -25.21
N PHE A 9 -22.13 12.96 -24.03
CA PHE A 9 -21.50 13.28 -22.77
C PHE A 9 -20.29 12.36 -22.58
N ILE A 10 -19.10 12.84 -22.93
CA ILE A 10 -17.85 12.21 -22.54
C ILE A 10 -17.69 12.51 -21.05
N ALA A 11 -18.00 11.54 -20.20
CA ALA A 11 -17.60 11.58 -18.80
C ALA A 11 -16.08 11.49 -18.76
N LEU A 12 -15.39 12.62 -18.62
CA LEU A 12 -14.00 12.61 -18.19
C LEU A 12 -13.98 12.06 -16.77
N ALA A 13 -13.47 10.84 -16.60
CA ALA A 13 -13.00 10.40 -15.29
C ALA A 13 -11.92 11.38 -14.84
N ALA A 14 -12.21 12.19 -13.83
CA ALA A 14 -11.23 13.09 -13.25
C ALA A 14 -10.11 12.24 -12.64
N ALA A 15 -8.90 12.32 -13.20
CA ALA A 15 -7.73 11.75 -12.55
C ALA A 15 -7.48 12.49 -11.23
N ALA A 16 -7.17 11.74 -10.17
CA ALA A 16 -6.83 12.33 -8.88
C ALA A 16 -5.62 13.26 -9.01
N THR A 17 -5.67 14.39 -8.30
CA THR A 17 -4.59 15.37 -8.23
C THR A 17 -3.38 14.82 -7.45
N GLU A 18 -2.19 15.37 -7.68
CA GLU A 18 -0.99 14.97 -6.93
C GLU A 18 -1.10 15.30 -5.43
N ASP A 19 -1.83 16.37 -5.07
CA ASP A 19 -2.10 16.73 -3.68
C ASP A 19 -2.95 15.67 -2.96
N GLU A 20 -3.98 15.15 -3.64
CA GLU A 20 -4.82 14.06 -3.12
C GLU A 20 -4.01 12.76 -2.94
N LYS A 21 -3.18 12.41 -3.92
CA LYS A 21 -2.27 11.26 -3.79
C LYS A 21 -1.30 11.47 -2.65
N GLN A 22 -0.75 12.68 -2.46
CA GLN A 22 0.18 12.98 -1.38
C GLN A 22 -0.50 12.88 -0.01
N LYS A 23 -1.74 13.37 0.14
CA LYS A 23 -2.54 13.19 1.36
C LYS A 23 -2.64 11.70 1.72
N CYS A 24 -2.94 10.86 0.74
CA CYS A 24 -3.05 9.43 0.96
C CYS A 24 -1.73 8.75 1.24
N ARG A 25 -0.61 9.19 0.65
CA ARG A 25 0.72 8.68 1.01
C ARG A 25 1.05 8.94 2.49
N HIS A 26 0.75 10.13 3.00
CA HIS A 26 0.93 10.45 4.42
C HIS A 26 -0.03 9.69 5.32
N ALA A 27 -1.25 9.40 4.84
CA ALA A 27 -2.22 8.61 5.57
C ALA A 27 -1.69 7.21 5.89
N LEU A 28 -0.89 6.59 5.01
CA LEU A 28 -0.35 5.23 5.16
C LEU A 28 0.82 5.10 6.16
N HIS A 29 0.87 5.96 7.18
CA HIS A 29 1.88 5.94 8.24
C HIS A 29 1.83 4.61 9.03
N PRO A 30 2.98 4.01 9.43
CA PRO A 30 2.98 2.72 10.13
C PRO A 30 2.09 2.69 11.39
N SER A 31 1.95 3.80 12.11
CA SER A 31 1.14 3.87 13.34
C SER A 31 -0.36 3.63 13.11
N ILE A 32 -0.88 3.86 11.90
CA ILE A 32 -2.29 3.64 11.61
C ILE A 32 -2.62 2.19 11.25
N PHE A 33 -1.62 1.32 11.07
CA PHE A 33 -1.83 -0.12 10.80
C PHE A 33 -2.58 -0.80 11.93
N ARG A 34 -2.33 -0.39 13.19
CA ARG A 34 -3.04 -0.89 14.37
C ARG A 34 -4.54 -0.56 14.38
N CYS A 35 -4.97 0.35 13.50
CA CYS A 35 -6.37 0.74 13.40
C CYS A 35 -7.19 -0.28 12.59
N CYS A 36 -6.53 -1.10 11.76
CA CYS A 36 -7.16 -2.26 11.16
C CYS A 36 -7.01 -3.47 12.10
N VAL A 37 -8.11 -3.87 12.75
CA VAL A 37 -8.12 -4.97 13.73
C VAL A 37 -7.99 -6.32 13.03
N SER A 38 -8.59 -6.46 11.84
CA SER A 38 -8.51 -7.70 11.06
C SER A 38 -7.15 -7.90 10.38
N ALA A 39 -6.30 -6.88 10.31
CA ALA A 39 -4.96 -7.06 9.75
C ALA A 39 -4.12 -7.92 10.69
N PRO A 40 -3.39 -8.92 10.19
CA PRO A 40 -2.43 -9.67 10.98
C PRO A 40 -1.43 -8.72 11.63
N ASN A 41 -1.05 -9.03 12.87
CA ASN A 41 -0.07 -8.23 13.56
C ASN A 41 1.29 -8.34 12.83
N GLU A 42 1.71 -7.25 12.17
CA GLU A 42 3.01 -7.13 11.49
C GLU A 42 4.19 -7.09 12.48
N ARG A 43 4.00 -7.43 13.75
CA ARG A 43 5.04 -7.45 14.80
C ARG A 43 6.34 -8.11 14.36
N LEU A 44 6.26 -9.17 13.58
CA LEU A 44 7.42 -9.89 13.07
C LEU A 44 8.23 -9.06 12.07
N PHE A 45 7.57 -8.23 11.25
CA PHE A 45 8.23 -7.22 10.42
C PHE A 45 8.78 -6.09 11.29
N LEU A 46 8.02 -5.63 12.27
CA LEU A 46 8.42 -4.52 13.15
C LEU A 46 9.63 -4.85 14.03
N GLU A 47 9.74 -6.08 14.53
CA GLU A 47 10.87 -6.50 15.37
C GLU A 47 12.16 -6.59 14.56
N LYS A 48 12.09 -7.11 13.34
CA LYS A 48 13.21 -7.16 12.40
C LYS A 48 13.57 -5.77 11.88
N ALA A 49 12.60 -4.86 11.73
CA ALA A 49 12.85 -3.51 11.27
C ALA A 49 13.61 -2.62 12.27
N LYS A 50 13.68 -3.00 13.56
CA LYS A 50 14.35 -2.19 14.59
C LYS A 50 15.83 -1.93 14.31
N GLU A 51 16.51 -2.87 13.66
CA GLU A 51 17.92 -2.66 13.27
C GLU A 51 18.09 -1.60 12.18
N CYS A 52 17.01 -1.34 11.42
CA CYS A 52 16.98 -0.36 10.33
C CYS A 52 16.56 1.04 10.80
N ASP A 53 16.08 1.21 12.04
CA ASP A 53 15.57 2.50 12.54
C ASP A 53 16.65 3.59 12.62
N SER A 54 17.92 3.20 12.61
CA SER A 54 19.06 4.13 12.58
C SER A 54 19.31 4.73 11.19
N LEU A 55 18.73 4.15 10.14
CA LEU A 55 18.88 4.64 8.77
C LEU A 55 17.98 5.85 8.52
N PRO A 56 18.44 6.82 7.70
CA PRO A 56 17.60 7.94 7.28
C PRO A 56 16.29 7.45 6.66
N LYS A 57 15.17 7.97 7.16
CA LYS A 57 13.84 7.76 6.56
C LYS A 57 13.58 8.83 5.50
N ASP A 58 14.54 9.02 4.61
CA ASP A 58 14.38 9.92 3.48
C ASP A 58 13.28 9.35 2.57
N PRO A 59 12.24 10.12 2.22
CA PRO A 59 11.12 9.64 1.43
C PRO A 59 11.50 9.16 0.02
N VAL A 60 12.70 9.50 -0.46
CA VAL A 60 13.23 9.06 -1.76
C VAL A 60 14.29 7.97 -1.60
N ALA A 61 15.03 7.95 -0.47
CA ALA A 61 16.03 6.92 -0.24
C ALA A 61 15.36 5.60 0.17
N CYS A 62 15.67 4.54 -0.56
CA CYS A 62 15.14 3.21 -0.28
C CYS A 62 15.96 2.41 0.74
N ASP A 63 16.99 3.01 1.34
CA ASP A 63 17.94 2.32 2.22
C ASP A 63 17.23 1.68 3.42
N HIS A 64 16.27 2.39 4.02
CA HIS A 64 15.48 1.88 5.13
C HIS A 64 14.63 0.68 4.70
N GLU A 65 13.85 0.81 3.62
CA GLU A 65 13.02 -0.25 3.05
C GLU A 65 13.86 -1.47 2.66
N MET A 66 15.01 -1.24 2.02
CA MET A 66 15.96 -2.27 1.62
C MET A 66 16.52 -3.02 2.82
N CYS A 67 16.87 -2.32 3.90
CA CYS A 67 17.27 -2.94 5.15
C CYS A 67 16.16 -3.83 5.71
N VAL A 68 14.92 -3.33 5.80
CA VAL A 68 13.79 -4.10 6.33
C VAL A 68 13.53 -5.35 5.48
N ALA A 69 13.55 -5.20 4.16
CA ALA A 69 13.28 -6.28 3.23
C ALA A 69 14.40 -7.35 3.24
N LYS A 70 15.66 -6.93 3.47
CA LYS A 70 16.79 -7.84 3.71
C LYS A 70 16.64 -8.59 5.03
N ALA A 71 16.29 -7.91 6.12
CA ALA A 71 16.10 -8.52 7.45
C ALA A 71 14.96 -9.55 7.46
N THR A 72 13.94 -9.32 6.62
CA THR A 72 12.77 -10.19 6.48
C THR A 72 12.96 -11.30 5.45
N GLY A 73 13.98 -11.20 4.59
CA GLY A 73 14.46 -12.29 3.75
C GLY A 73 13.85 -12.35 2.35
N PHE A 74 13.22 -11.27 1.88
CA PHE A 74 12.61 -11.22 0.54
C PHE A 74 13.34 -10.27 -0.43
N ILE A 75 14.62 -10.03 -0.19
CA ILE A 75 15.53 -9.32 -1.11
C ILE A 75 16.56 -10.31 -1.66
N THR A 76 16.81 -10.21 -2.96
CA THR A 76 17.86 -10.94 -3.68
C THR A 76 19.24 -10.35 -3.39
N GLU A 77 20.31 -11.07 -3.73
CA GLU A 77 21.68 -10.56 -3.56
C GLU A 77 21.98 -9.31 -4.40
N SER A 78 21.27 -9.11 -5.52
CA SER A 78 21.37 -7.91 -6.36
C SER A 78 20.64 -6.70 -5.80
N GLY A 79 19.89 -6.86 -4.70
CA GLY A 79 19.07 -5.79 -4.12
C GLY A 79 17.66 -5.69 -4.71
N ASP A 80 17.27 -6.61 -5.58
CA ASP A 80 15.90 -6.66 -6.11
C ASP A 80 14.97 -7.43 -5.18
N MET A 81 13.67 -7.17 -5.27
CA MET A 81 12.66 -7.92 -4.53
C MET A 81 12.53 -9.36 -5.04
N ASP A 82 12.76 -10.32 -4.16
CA ASP A 82 12.48 -11.74 -4.39
C ASP A 82 10.96 -11.95 -4.26
N LYS A 83 10.26 -11.81 -5.39
CA LYS A 83 8.80 -11.85 -5.46
C LYS A 83 8.21 -13.16 -4.91
N ASP A 84 8.91 -14.28 -5.08
CA ASP A 84 8.44 -15.59 -4.62
C ASP A 84 8.52 -15.67 -3.09
N LYS A 85 9.64 -15.27 -2.49
CA LYS A 85 9.75 -15.19 -1.02
C LYS A 85 8.83 -14.15 -0.41
N ALA A 86 8.65 -13.01 -1.06
CA ALA A 86 7.69 -12.00 -0.62
C ALA A 86 6.26 -12.55 -0.63
N ARG A 87 5.89 -13.32 -1.66
CA ARG A 87 4.58 -13.98 -1.77
C ARG A 87 4.41 -15.03 -0.68
N GLU A 88 5.38 -15.91 -0.46
CA GLU A 88 5.35 -16.92 0.60
C GLU A 88 5.17 -16.29 1.99
N LEU A 89 5.95 -15.23 2.27
CA LEU A 89 5.87 -14.52 3.54
C LEU A 89 4.48 -13.92 3.76
N LEU A 90 3.91 -13.27 2.74
CA LEU A 90 2.57 -12.69 2.81
C LEU A 90 1.47 -13.75 2.92
N GLU A 91 1.60 -14.90 2.24
CA GLU A 91 0.68 -16.02 2.39
C GLU A 91 0.64 -16.53 3.83
N LYS A 92 1.79 -16.63 4.48
CA LYS A 92 1.90 -17.00 5.89
C LYS A 92 1.32 -15.91 6.81
N THR A 93 1.63 -14.65 6.55
CA THR A 93 1.15 -13.52 7.37
C THR A 93 -0.38 -13.37 7.28
N TYR A 94 -0.95 -13.52 6.08
CA TYR A 94 -2.37 -13.27 5.79
C TYR A 94 -3.19 -14.56 5.62
N ALA A 95 -2.74 -15.69 6.17
CA ALA A 95 -3.44 -16.98 6.04
C ALA A 95 -4.90 -16.92 6.54
N GLY A 96 -5.19 -16.10 7.55
CA GLY A 96 -6.55 -15.87 8.07
C GLY A 96 -7.38 -14.83 7.30
N GLU A 97 -6.77 -14.11 6.36
CA GLU A 97 -7.35 -12.97 5.67
C GLU A 97 -7.24 -13.08 4.15
N PRO A 98 -7.93 -14.07 3.53
CA PRO A 98 -7.78 -14.36 2.11
C PRO A 98 -8.18 -13.20 1.19
N ALA A 99 -9.11 -12.34 1.62
CA ALA A 99 -9.51 -11.15 0.86
C ALA A 99 -8.34 -10.16 0.72
N ILE A 100 -7.64 -9.86 1.82
CA ILE A 100 -6.47 -8.99 1.82
C ILE A 100 -5.35 -9.61 0.99
N LEU A 101 -5.07 -10.89 1.18
CA LEU A 101 -4.03 -11.61 0.43
C LEU A 101 -4.29 -11.62 -1.08
N ASN A 102 -5.52 -11.89 -1.51
CA ASN A 102 -5.88 -11.92 -2.93
C ASN A 102 -5.80 -10.52 -3.56
N ALA A 103 -6.18 -9.48 -2.82
CA ALA A 103 -6.04 -8.09 -3.26
C ALA A 103 -4.55 -7.73 -3.44
N ILE A 104 -3.68 -8.10 -2.49
CA ILE A 104 -2.24 -7.85 -2.60
C ILE A 104 -1.64 -8.59 -3.80
N LYS A 105 -1.98 -9.88 -4.02
CA LYS A 105 -1.51 -10.65 -5.18
C LYS A 105 -1.90 -9.98 -6.50
N SER A 106 -3.19 -9.74 -6.69
CA SER A 106 -3.71 -9.19 -7.94
C SER A 106 -3.29 -7.76 -8.22
N LYS A 107 -3.21 -6.89 -7.20
CA LYS A 107 -2.93 -5.46 -7.38
C LYS A 107 -1.45 -5.09 -7.23
N CYS A 108 -0.69 -5.81 -6.41
CA CYS A 108 0.70 -5.43 -6.08
C CYS A 108 1.75 -6.35 -6.71
N PHE A 109 1.47 -7.64 -6.86
CA PHE A 109 2.42 -8.53 -7.55
C PHE A 109 2.16 -8.58 -9.05
N ASP A 110 0.89 -8.71 -9.42
CA ASP A 110 0.46 -8.93 -10.79
C ASP A 110 -0.02 -7.60 -11.45
N GLY A 111 -0.20 -6.54 -10.65
CA GLY A 111 -0.68 -5.23 -11.08
C GLY A 111 0.43 -4.18 -11.25
N ASP A 112 0.03 -2.99 -11.69
CA ASP A 112 0.94 -1.86 -11.89
C ASP A 112 1.18 -1.11 -10.57
N ILE A 113 2.38 -1.29 -10.00
CA ILE A 113 2.76 -0.59 -8.76
C ILE A 113 3.22 0.85 -8.98
N SER A 114 3.42 1.29 -10.23
CA SER A 114 3.93 2.64 -10.53
C SER A 114 2.96 3.75 -10.09
N ILE A 115 1.67 3.43 -9.95
CA ILE A 115 0.64 4.38 -9.50
C ILE A 115 0.72 4.71 -8.00
N TYR A 116 1.43 3.90 -7.21
CA TYR A 116 1.46 4.02 -5.75
C TYR A 116 2.59 4.92 -5.22
N GLY A 117 3.36 5.55 -6.10
CA GLY A 117 4.42 6.46 -5.70
C GLY A 117 4.91 7.35 -6.84
N PRO A 118 5.59 8.45 -6.52
CA PRO A 118 6.36 9.23 -7.47
C PRO A 118 7.32 8.38 -8.32
N PRO A 119 7.70 8.83 -9.54
CA PRO A 119 8.57 8.07 -10.43
C PRO A 119 9.93 7.70 -9.83
N ASP A 120 10.47 8.57 -8.97
CA ASP A 120 11.76 8.45 -8.26
C ASP A 120 11.72 7.47 -7.07
N PHE A 121 10.54 7.03 -6.63
CA PHE A 121 10.47 5.94 -5.65
C PHE A 121 11.00 4.64 -6.26
N CYS A 122 11.83 3.91 -5.52
CA CYS A 122 12.17 2.55 -5.93
C CYS A 122 10.94 1.63 -5.88
N ASP A 123 11.04 0.49 -6.57
CA ASP A 123 9.97 -0.50 -6.66
C ASP A 123 9.57 -1.06 -5.30
N LEU A 124 10.50 -1.19 -4.36
CA LEU A 124 10.21 -1.67 -3.02
C LEU A 124 9.29 -0.71 -2.24
N LEU A 125 9.52 0.60 -2.38
CA LEU A 125 8.69 1.61 -1.75
C LEU A 125 7.31 1.68 -2.41
N LYS A 126 7.25 1.64 -3.75
CA LYS A 126 5.99 1.53 -4.51
C LYS A 126 5.19 0.29 -4.12
N PHE A 127 5.85 -0.87 -4.03
CA PHE A 127 5.24 -2.13 -3.59
C PHE A 127 4.72 -2.04 -2.15
N LYS A 128 5.52 -1.49 -1.22
CA LYS A 128 5.10 -1.23 0.16
C LYS A 128 3.85 -0.37 0.20
N MET A 129 3.77 0.71 -0.59
CA MET A 129 2.60 1.58 -0.65
C MET A 129 1.36 0.87 -1.25
N CYS A 130 1.56 0.04 -2.28
CA CYS A 130 0.49 -0.81 -2.82
C CYS A 130 -0.04 -1.76 -1.76
N TYR A 131 0.84 -2.56 -1.17
CA TYR A 131 0.53 -3.54 -0.14
C TYR A 131 -0.28 -2.91 1.01
N ARG A 132 0.21 -1.79 1.54
CA ARG A 132 -0.44 -1.04 2.61
C ARG A 132 -1.84 -0.56 2.23
N THR A 133 -2.00 -0.04 1.01
CA THR A 133 -3.30 0.35 0.48
C THR A 133 -4.26 -0.83 0.46
N GLN A 134 -3.82 -2.00 -0.02
CA GLN A 134 -4.69 -3.18 -0.10
C GLN A 134 -5.10 -3.72 1.27
N VAL A 135 -4.21 -3.66 2.27
CA VAL A 135 -4.55 -4.01 3.67
C VAL A 135 -5.67 -3.13 4.19
N PHE A 136 -5.57 -1.81 4.01
CA PHE A 136 -6.59 -0.89 4.50
C PHE A 136 -7.89 -0.95 3.70
N ALA A 137 -7.81 -1.03 2.38
CA ALA A 137 -8.98 -1.11 1.50
C ALA A 137 -9.84 -2.37 1.78
N ASN A 138 -9.20 -3.45 2.25
CA ASN A 138 -9.85 -4.73 2.53
C ASN A 138 -9.97 -5.01 4.03
N CYS A 139 -9.78 -4.00 4.88
CA CYS A 139 -9.92 -4.14 6.32
C CYS A 139 -11.39 -4.33 6.72
N LYS A 140 -11.69 -5.44 7.39
CA LYS A 140 -13.06 -5.80 7.79
C LYS A 140 -13.48 -5.13 9.09
N GLU A 141 -12.54 -4.97 10.00
CA GLU A 141 -12.80 -4.45 11.34
C GLU A 141 -11.84 -3.30 11.66
N TRP A 142 -12.41 -2.17 12.06
CA TRP A 142 -11.70 -0.94 12.36
C TRP A 142 -11.82 -0.58 13.83
N ASN A 143 -10.71 -0.23 14.47
CA ASN A 143 -10.73 0.48 15.73
C ASN A 143 -11.03 1.96 15.45
N ASN A 144 -12.11 2.50 16.01
CA ASN A 144 -12.52 3.90 15.80
C ASN A 144 -12.26 4.80 17.03
N SER A 145 -11.37 4.38 17.93
CA SER A 145 -11.07 5.09 19.17
C SER A 145 -9.72 5.80 19.12
N GLY A 146 -9.57 6.88 19.91
CA GLY A 146 -8.31 7.62 20.05
C GLY A 146 -7.72 8.06 18.70
N ASP A 147 -6.45 7.73 18.48
CA ASP A 147 -5.71 8.06 17.26
C ASP A 147 -6.24 7.37 15.99
N CYS A 148 -7.14 6.39 16.12
CA CYS A 148 -7.73 5.70 14.98
C CYS A 148 -9.04 6.32 14.49
N LYS A 149 -9.55 7.34 15.18
CA LYS A 149 -10.76 8.06 14.75
C LYS A 149 -10.52 8.73 13.40
N GLY A 150 -11.36 8.43 12.41
CA GLY A 150 -11.26 9.01 11.06
C GLY A 150 -10.36 8.24 10.08
N VAL A 151 -9.66 7.20 10.54
CA VAL A 151 -8.72 6.44 9.67
C VAL A 151 -9.48 5.59 8.65
N LYS A 152 -10.63 5.02 9.03
CA LYS A 152 -11.48 4.25 8.11
C LYS A 152 -11.95 5.12 6.95
N GLU A 153 -12.48 6.30 7.26
CA GLU A 153 -13.00 7.24 6.26
C GLU A 153 -11.87 7.71 5.32
N LEU A 154 -10.70 8.01 5.88
CA LEU A 154 -9.51 8.37 5.10
C LEU A 154 -9.05 7.22 4.19
N SER A 155 -9.08 5.98 4.67
CA SER A 155 -8.80 4.79 3.86
C SER A 155 -9.78 4.65 2.70
N GLU A 156 -11.08 4.82 2.94
CA GLU A 156 -12.12 4.75 1.91
C GLU A 156 -11.98 5.86 0.87
N GLU A 157 -11.58 7.07 1.27
CA GLU A 157 -11.22 8.16 0.35
C GLU A 157 -10.02 7.77 -0.53
N CYS A 158 -8.95 7.28 0.09
CA CYS A 158 -7.72 6.93 -0.61
C CYS A 158 -7.86 5.72 -1.52
N ASN A 159 -8.73 4.77 -1.18
CA ASN A 159 -9.02 3.63 -2.04
C ASN A 159 -9.62 4.08 -3.38
N LYS A 160 -10.44 5.14 -3.42
CA LYS A 160 -10.98 5.68 -4.68
C LYS A 160 -9.92 6.25 -5.62
N ILE A 161 -8.74 6.60 -5.10
CA ILE A 161 -7.63 7.15 -5.87
C ILE A 161 -6.75 6.04 -6.45
N PHE A 162 -6.63 4.91 -5.75
CA PHE A 162 -5.68 3.83 -6.09
C PHE A 162 -6.34 2.49 -6.46
N SER A 163 -7.67 2.43 -6.60
CA SER A 163 -8.43 1.20 -6.93
C SER A 163 -8.60 0.94 -8.42
#